data_AF-A0A7S2NAB3-F1
#
_entry.id   AF-A0A7S2NAB3-F1
#
_cell.length_a   1.000
_cell.length_b   1.000
_cell.length_c   1.000
_cell.angle_alpha   90.00
_cell.angle_beta   90.00
_cell.angle_gamma   90.00
#
_symmetry.space_group_name_H-M   'P 1'
#
loop_
_entity.id
_entity.type
_entity.pdbx_description
1 polymer ?
#
loop_
_entity_poly.entity_id
_entity_poly.type
_entity_poly.pdbx_seq_one_letter_code
_entity_poly.pdbx_strand_id
1 'polypeptide(L)'
;EPPSASSGGFDLAWPSHPEALPDFAYSMNEVLEKKGWCLVQLIADEEVRKSAVRQVQDFTKFKPLREEFLSDYLGREGKGKTGFIETEIPDLDSMEGLKSDALSLFDRNLTNLAAACAPLTFDMLDFHFGDRTKGMLWTAFAGQKDEQTLKPATLSEEDIDDGKVEEHIAFLQRRKLCCQMWLENQGGNITLISRPDLGLDDVQIPLTSKKMLVFRPDRMTFKYSPVGSFSVLQSWILEEPPKLPAIKLSGDAQSKADAYGILKGRPYPEGDRVHVMSVMTRLPGDGFGPHE
;
A
#
# COMPACT_ATOMS: atom_id res chain seq x y z
N GLU A 1 -19.71 -18.07 19.89
CA GLU A 1 -18.68 -17.12 20.36
C GLU A 1 -17.37 -17.45 19.64
N PRO A 2 -16.65 -16.46 19.11
CA PRO A 2 -15.35 -16.72 18.50
C PRO A 2 -14.35 -17.24 19.54
N PRO A 3 -13.40 -18.13 19.16
CA PRO A 3 -12.36 -18.61 20.08
C PRO A 3 -11.55 -17.43 20.63
N SER A 4 -11.03 -17.57 21.85
CA SER A 4 -10.12 -16.58 22.43
C SER A 4 -8.87 -16.43 21.54
N ALA A 5 -8.30 -15.23 21.48
CA ALA A 5 -7.13 -14.90 20.65
C ALA A 5 -6.02 -15.97 20.73
N SER A 6 -5.62 -16.35 21.95
CA SER A 6 -4.59 -17.37 22.20
C SER A 6 -4.94 -18.76 21.64
N SER A 7 -6.19 -19.18 21.71
CA SER A 7 -6.66 -20.47 21.20
C SER A 7 -6.94 -20.48 19.69
N GLY A 8 -7.30 -19.31 19.13
CA GLY A 8 -7.67 -19.18 17.72
C GLY A 8 -6.47 -18.90 16.80
N GLY A 9 -5.27 -18.79 17.37
CA GLY A 9 -4.05 -18.46 16.63
C GLY A 9 -4.14 -17.09 15.98
N PHE A 10 -4.62 -16.07 16.69
CA PHE A 10 -4.60 -14.67 16.26
C PHE A 10 -4.40 -13.75 17.48
N ASP A 11 -3.94 -12.52 17.26
CA ASP A 11 -3.74 -11.55 18.32
C ASP A 11 -5.02 -10.74 18.59
N LEU A 12 -5.67 -10.27 17.52
CA LEU A 12 -6.85 -9.41 17.61
C LEU A 12 -7.95 -9.85 16.64
N ALA A 13 -9.21 -9.55 16.99
CA ALA A 13 -10.33 -9.68 16.07
C ALA A 13 -10.67 -8.31 15.46
N TRP A 14 -10.95 -8.29 14.17
CA TRP A 14 -11.42 -7.10 13.47
C TRP A 14 -12.72 -6.60 14.11
N PRO A 15 -12.89 -5.28 14.32
CA PRO A 15 -14.07 -4.75 14.99
C PRO A 15 -15.34 -4.96 14.16
N SER A 16 -16.45 -5.31 14.82
CA SER A 16 -17.75 -5.48 14.16
C SER A 16 -18.42 -4.15 13.81
N HIS A 17 -18.01 -3.05 14.45
CA HIS A 17 -18.55 -1.71 14.26
C HIS A 17 -17.44 -0.70 13.98
N PRO A 18 -17.64 0.26 13.06
CA PRO A 18 -16.65 1.29 12.75
C PRO A 18 -16.22 2.14 13.97
N GLU A 19 -17.11 2.33 14.94
CA GLU A 19 -16.84 3.11 16.15
C GLU A 19 -15.76 2.49 17.05
N ALA A 20 -15.57 1.16 16.97
CA ALA A 20 -14.53 0.45 17.72
C ALA A 20 -13.17 0.41 17.00
N LEU A 21 -13.06 1.02 15.80
CA LEU A 21 -11.84 1.01 15.02
C LEU A 21 -10.67 1.78 15.67
N PRO A 22 -10.86 2.91 16.36
CA PRO A 22 -9.79 3.59 17.10
C PRO A 22 -9.20 2.71 18.22
N ASP A 23 -10.04 2.08 19.05
CA ASP A 23 -9.59 1.19 20.14
C ASP A 23 -8.88 -0.06 19.60
N PHE A 24 -9.40 -0.60 18.50
CA PHE A 24 -8.75 -1.69 17.77
C PHE A 24 -7.37 -1.26 17.25
N ALA A 25 -7.27 -0.09 16.63
CA ALA A 25 -6.00 0.44 16.12
C ALA A 25 -4.99 0.64 17.26
N TYR A 26 -5.42 1.17 18.40
CA TYR A 26 -4.58 1.29 19.60
C TYR A 26 -4.03 -0.07 20.04
N SER A 27 -4.92 -1.04 20.23
CA SER A 27 -4.55 -2.41 20.63
C SER A 27 -3.59 -3.06 19.62
N MET A 28 -3.81 -2.84 18.32
CA MET A 28 -2.93 -3.36 17.26
C MET A 28 -1.55 -2.71 17.32
N ASN A 29 -1.47 -1.40 17.54
CA ASN A 29 -0.19 -0.70 17.69
C ASN A 29 0.58 -1.16 18.93
N GLU A 30 -0.08 -1.46 20.06
CA GLU A 30 0.59 -2.05 21.23
C GLU A 30 1.20 -3.42 20.91
N VAL A 31 0.50 -4.25 20.14
CA VAL A 31 1.00 -5.56 19.71
C VAL A 31 2.18 -5.39 18.74
N LEU A 32 2.07 -4.47 17.78
CA LEU A 32 3.13 -4.16 16.81
C LEU A 32 4.38 -3.58 17.47
N GLU A 33 4.24 -2.73 18.48
CA GLU A 33 5.35 -2.18 19.25
C GLU A 33 6.14 -3.31 19.93
N LYS A 34 5.42 -4.22 20.59
CA LYS A 34 6.00 -5.34 21.38
C LYS A 34 6.56 -6.47 20.51
N LYS A 35 5.85 -6.91 19.48
CA LYS A 35 6.18 -8.09 18.67
C LYS A 35 6.74 -7.76 17.28
N GLY A 36 6.49 -6.56 16.77
CA GLY A 36 6.77 -6.19 15.38
C GLY A 36 5.75 -6.72 14.36
N TRP A 37 4.80 -7.55 14.78
CA TRP A 37 3.73 -8.11 13.94
C TRP A 37 2.47 -8.37 14.76
N CYS A 38 1.32 -8.39 14.09
CA CYS A 38 0.00 -8.66 14.64
C CYS A 38 -0.83 -9.44 13.62
N LEU A 39 -1.33 -10.61 14.01
CA LEU A 39 -2.25 -11.39 13.20
C LEU A 39 -3.70 -11.10 13.61
N VAL A 40 -4.48 -10.62 12.65
CA VAL A 40 -5.86 -10.18 12.85
C VAL A 40 -6.85 -11.18 12.26
N GLN A 41 -7.83 -11.61 13.06
CA GLN A 41 -8.99 -12.37 12.60
C GLN A 41 -10.02 -11.42 11.99
N LEU A 42 -10.30 -11.58 10.70
CA LEU A 42 -11.30 -10.77 10.00
C LEU A 42 -12.72 -11.27 10.26
N ILE A 43 -13.66 -10.33 10.34
CA ILE A 43 -15.10 -10.58 10.28
C ILE A 43 -15.54 -10.28 8.86
N ALA A 44 -15.49 -11.30 8.00
CA ALA A 44 -15.92 -11.20 6.62
C ALA A 44 -16.96 -12.27 6.31
N ASP A 45 -18.05 -11.84 5.67
CA ASP A 45 -19.03 -12.74 5.11
C ASP A 45 -18.37 -13.63 4.05
N GLU A 46 -18.71 -14.91 4.08
CA GLU A 46 -18.07 -15.92 3.24
C GLU A 46 -18.41 -15.73 1.75
N GLU A 47 -19.63 -15.30 1.44
CA GLU A 47 -20.06 -15.06 0.07
C GLU A 47 -19.44 -13.76 -0.47
N VAL A 48 -19.31 -12.73 0.36
CA VAL A 48 -18.57 -11.51 0.00
C VAL A 48 -17.09 -11.83 -0.29
N ARG A 49 -16.44 -12.64 0.55
CA ARG A 49 -15.06 -13.09 0.32
C ARG A 49 -14.93 -13.86 -1.00
N LYS A 50 -15.82 -14.83 -1.26
CA LYS A 50 -15.82 -15.59 -2.52
C LYS A 50 -16.05 -14.67 -3.73
N SER A 51 -16.91 -13.67 -3.60
CA SER A 51 -17.13 -12.66 -4.65
C SER A 51 -15.84 -11.87 -4.94
N ALA A 52 -15.12 -11.42 -3.91
CA ALA A 52 -13.83 -10.77 -4.08
C ALA A 52 -12.78 -11.69 -4.74
N VAL A 53 -12.75 -12.98 -4.38
CA VAL A 53 -11.86 -13.96 -5.03
C VAL A 53 -12.19 -14.13 -6.52
N ARG A 54 -13.47 -14.18 -6.89
CA ARG A 54 -13.88 -14.19 -8.31
C ARG A 54 -13.40 -12.94 -9.04
N GLN A 55 -13.51 -11.76 -8.41
CA GLN A 55 -13.00 -10.51 -8.99
C GLN A 55 -11.48 -10.52 -9.18
N VAL A 56 -10.73 -11.15 -8.27
CA VAL A 56 -9.28 -11.35 -8.45
C VAL A 56 -8.98 -12.30 -9.61
N GLN A 57 -9.79 -13.36 -9.79
CA GLN A 57 -9.64 -14.30 -10.90
C GLN A 57 -9.94 -13.64 -12.25
N ASP A 58 -10.92 -12.74 -12.29
CA ASP A 58 -11.32 -11.96 -13.47
C ASP A 58 -10.42 -10.73 -13.71
N PHE A 59 -9.49 -10.43 -12.80
CA PHE A 59 -8.61 -9.27 -12.90
C PHE A 59 -7.62 -9.43 -14.06
N THR A 60 -7.61 -8.49 -15.01
CA THR A 60 -6.77 -8.57 -16.22
C THR A 60 -5.56 -7.64 -16.19
N LYS A 61 -5.53 -6.65 -15.30
CA LYS A 61 -4.48 -5.61 -15.23
C LYS A 61 -3.22 -6.07 -14.44
N PHE A 62 -2.87 -7.36 -14.50
CA PHE A 62 -1.65 -7.85 -13.88
C PHE A 62 -0.42 -7.31 -14.63
N LYS A 63 0.59 -6.86 -13.89
CA LYS A 63 1.86 -6.35 -14.43
C LYS A 63 3.02 -7.05 -13.72
N PRO A 64 4.03 -7.53 -14.45
CA PRO A 64 5.23 -8.08 -13.82
C PRO A 64 5.98 -6.97 -13.08
N LEU A 65 6.45 -7.28 -11.88
CA LEU A 65 7.45 -6.44 -11.21
C LEU A 65 8.81 -6.63 -11.89
N ARG A 66 9.72 -5.67 -11.67
CA ARG A 66 11.14 -5.86 -12.01
C ARG A 66 11.76 -6.89 -11.09
N GLU A 67 12.69 -7.69 -11.61
CA GLU A 67 13.32 -8.79 -10.88
C GLU A 67 13.94 -8.32 -9.56
N GLU A 68 14.60 -7.17 -9.60
CA GLU A 68 15.27 -6.51 -8.49
C GLU A 68 14.30 -6.06 -7.39
N PHE A 69 13.04 -5.80 -7.75
CA PHE A 69 12.01 -5.32 -6.81
C PHE A 69 11.23 -6.46 -6.17
N LEU A 70 11.27 -7.67 -6.71
CA LEU A 70 10.42 -8.80 -6.27
C LEU A 70 10.54 -9.07 -4.78
N SER A 71 11.77 -9.12 -4.26
CA SER A 71 12.01 -9.49 -2.85
C SER A 71 11.43 -8.47 -1.87
N ASP A 72 11.29 -7.22 -2.30
CA ASP A 72 10.73 -6.15 -1.50
C ASP A 72 9.20 -6.19 -1.44
N TYR A 73 8.54 -6.60 -2.52
CA TYR A 73 7.08 -6.67 -2.59
C TYR A 73 6.54 -8.03 -2.11
N LEU A 74 7.20 -9.13 -2.50
CA LEU A 74 6.73 -10.50 -2.34
C LEU A 74 7.49 -11.31 -1.27
N GLY A 75 8.49 -10.68 -0.65
CA GLY A 75 9.36 -11.34 0.32
C GLY A 75 10.37 -12.29 -0.34
N ARG A 76 11.13 -13.00 0.49
CA ARG A 76 12.15 -13.96 0.04
C ARG A 76 11.50 -15.10 -0.73
N GLU A 77 12.03 -15.37 -1.92
CA GLU A 77 11.54 -16.43 -2.83
C GLU A 77 10.06 -16.28 -3.20
N GLY A 78 9.48 -15.09 -3.04
CA GLY A 78 8.10 -14.81 -3.41
C GLY A 78 7.88 -15.00 -4.92
N LYS A 79 6.79 -15.68 -5.28
CA LYS A 79 6.39 -15.93 -6.67
C LYS A 79 4.91 -15.62 -6.86
N GLY A 80 4.53 -15.31 -8.08
CA GLY A 80 3.17 -15.02 -8.47
C GLY A 80 3.09 -13.75 -9.29
N LYS A 81 1.87 -13.41 -9.69
CA LYS A 81 1.58 -12.20 -10.44
C LYS A 81 0.99 -11.13 -9.53
N THR A 82 1.29 -9.89 -9.88
CA THR A 82 0.90 -8.71 -9.11
C THR A 82 0.05 -7.75 -9.93
N GLY A 83 -0.92 -7.12 -9.29
CA GLY A 83 -1.78 -6.13 -9.91
C GLY A 83 -2.12 -5.06 -8.88
N PHE A 84 -2.23 -3.80 -9.29
CA PHE A 84 -2.63 -2.73 -8.38
C PHE A 84 -4.10 -2.38 -8.65
N ILE A 85 -4.91 -2.36 -7.59
CA ILE A 85 -6.29 -1.93 -7.65
C ILE A 85 -6.29 -0.43 -7.92
N GLU A 86 -6.85 -0.06 -9.06
CA GLU A 86 -7.20 1.31 -9.34
C GLU A 86 -8.56 1.56 -8.72
N THR A 87 -8.58 2.23 -7.56
CA THR A 87 -9.83 2.75 -7.01
C THR A 87 -10.25 3.91 -7.90
N GLU A 88 -10.87 3.60 -9.04
CA GLU A 88 -11.61 4.60 -9.79
C GLU A 88 -12.72 5.10 -8.85
N ILE A 89 -12.80 6.41 -8.65
CA ILE A 89 -13.94 7.01 -7.94
C ILE A 89 -15.16 6.58 -8.75
N PRO A 90 -16.06 5.74 -8.20
CA PRO A 90 -17.18 5.25 -8.98
C PRO A 90 -17.94 6.46 -9.51
N ASP A 91 -18.18 6.44 -10.82
CA ASP A 91 -18.97 7.47 -11.47
C ASP A 91 -20.30 7.60 -10.71
N LEU A 92 -20.60 8.79 -10.20
CA LEU A 92 -21.70 9.01 -9.24
C LEU A 92 -23.06 8.59 -9.83
N ASP A 93 -23.14 8.54 -11.15
CA ASP A 93 -24.33 8.15 -11.90
C ASP A 93 -24.53 6.62 -12.01
N SER A 94 -23.50 5.82 -11.65
CA SER A 94 -23.51 4.35 -11.69
C SER A 94 -23.76 3.72 -10.31
N MET A 95 -24.95 3.94 -9.76
CA MET A 95 -25.37 3.34 -8.48
C MET A 95 -25.45 1.80 -8.51
N GLU A 96 -25.51 1.18 -9.69
CA GLU A 96 -25.50 -0.28 -9.85
C GLU A 96 -24.11 -0.91 -9.63
N GLY A 97 -23.02 -0.17 -9.88
CA GLY A 97 -21.65 -0.65 -9.69
C GLY A 97 -21.20 -0.71 -8.22
N LEU A 98 -21.83 0.06 -7.32
CA LEU A 98 -21.45 0.14 -5.91
C LEU A 98 -21.75 -1.14 -5.10
N LYS A 99 -22.70 -1.97 -5.56
CA LYS A 99 -23.04 -3.24 -4.89
C LYS A 99 -22.17 -4.42 -5.34
N SER A 100 -21.42 -4.29 -6.44
CA SER A 100 -20.71 -5.42 -7.03
C SER A 100 -19.22 -5.47 -6.70
N ASP A 101 -18.61 -4.48 -6.05
CA ASP A 101 -17.16 -4.47 -5.82
C ASP A 101 -16.76 -4.95 -4.41
N ALA A 102 -16.88 -6.27 -4.21
CA ALA A 102 -16.47 -6.93 -2.97
C ALA A 102 -14.97 -6.75 -2.70
N LEU A 103 -14.13 -6.65 -3.75
CA LEU A 103 -12.70 -6.44 -3.59
C LEU A 103 -12.40 -5.03 -3.06
N SER A 104 -13.07 -3.99 -3.57
CA SER A 104 -12.96 -2.63 -3.03
C SER A 104 -13.44 -2.52 -1.59
N LEU A 105 -14.37 -3.36 -1.14
CA LEU A 105 -14.74 -3.41 0.28
C LEU A 105 -13.54 -3.82 1.15
N PHE A 106 -12.75 -4.80 0.71
CA PHE A 106 -11.53 -5.21 1.42
C PHE A 106 -10.43 -4.14 1.34
N ASP A 107 -10.25 -3.46 0.19
CA ASP A 107 -9.28 -2.36 0.11
C ASP A 107 -9.71 -1.13 0.94
N ARG A 108 -11.01 -0.86 1.04
CA ARG A 108 -11.55 0.17 1.94
C ARG A 108 -11.29 -0.18 3.41
N ASN A 109 -11.32 -1.46 3.79
CA ASN A 109 -10.93 -1.87 5.14
C ASN A 109 -9.46 -1.54 5.43
N LEU A 110 -8.56 -1.73 4.46
CA LEU A 110 -7.15 -1.33 4.58
C LEU A 110 -7.00 0.20 4.70
N THR A 111 -7.80 0.96 3.95
CA THR A 111 -7.86 2.43 4.05
C THR A 111 -8.34 2.89 5.42
N ASN A 112 -9.42 2.29 5.93
CA ASN A 112 -9.96 2.60 7.26
C ASN A 112 -8.95 2.27 8.36
N LEU A 113 -8.25 1.13 8.24
CA LEU A 113 -7.19 0.77 9.17
C LEU A 113 -6.06 1.80 9.18
N ALA A 114 -5.58 2.19 8.00
CA ALA A 114 -4.52 3.19 7.86
C ALA A 114 -4.93 4.52 8.50
N ALA A 115 -6.17 4.99 8.23
CA ALA A 115 -6.71 6.20 8.83
C ALA A 115 -6.82 6.12 10.37
N ALA A 116 -7.25 4.98 10.91
CA ALA A 116 -7.34 4.76 12.35
C ALA A 116 -5.96 4.65 13.03
N CYS A 117 -4.95 4.15 12.32
CA CYS A 117 -3.58 4.07 12.83
C CYS A 117 -2.84 5.39 12.77
N ALA A 118 -3.15 6.26 11.79
CA ALA A 118 -2.45 7.52 11.54
C ALA A 118 -2.13 8.34 12.81
N PRO A 119 -3.10 8.63 13.72
CA PRO A 119 -2.81 9.44 14.91
C PRO A 119 -1.91 8.74 15.95
N LEU A 120 -1.68 7.44 15.84
CA LEU A 120 -0.93 6.63 16.83
C LEU A 120 0.49 6.30 16.37
N THR A 121 0.77 6.42 15.06
CA THR A 121 2.02 5.97 14.45
C THR A 121 3.27 6.59 15.07
N PHE A 122 3.25 7.89 15.38
CA PHE A 122 4.41 8.57 15.94
C PHE A 122 4.68 8.11 17.38
N ASP A 123 3.69 8.22 18.25
CA ASP A 123 3.85 7.95 19.68
C ASP A 123 4.11 6.46 19.99
N MET A 124 3.57 5.54 19.19
CA MET A 124 3.66 4.10 19.46
C MET A 124 4.66 3.36 18.58
N LEU A 125 4.89 3.80 17.35
CA LEU A 125 5.70 3.08 16.37
C LEU A 125 6.93 3.86 15.88
N ASP A 126 7.10 5.11 16.32
CA ASP A 126 8.24 5.98 16.02
C ASP A 126 8.36 6.33 14.52
N PHE A 127 7.23 6.67 13.88
CA PHE A 127 7.21 7.25 12.54
C PHE A 127 6.00 8.15 12.32
N HIS A 128 6.12 9.17 11.46
CA HIS A 128 4.99 10.03 11.11
C HIS A 128 4.20 9.43 9.95
N PHE A 129 2.90 9.19 10.13
CA PHE A 129 2.03 8.73 9.04
C PHE A 129 2.06 9.71 7.85
N GLY A 130 2.39 9.20 6.66
CA GLY A 130 2.30 9.95 5.40
C GLY A 130 1.06 9.57 4.60
N ASP A 131 1.07 8.37 4.04
CA ASP A 131 0.02 7.85 3.17
C ASP A 131 -0.04 6.32 3.18
N ARG A 132 -0.93 5.76 2.37
CA ARG A 132 -1.07 4.32 2.13
C ARG A 132 -0.91 4.06 0.64
N THR A 133 -0.17 3.01 0.27
CA THR A 133 -0.14 2.55 -1.12
C THR A 133 -1.51 2.04 -1.56
N LYS A 134 -1.76 2.04 -2.87
CA LYS A 134 -2.89 1.30 -3.45
C LYS A 134 -2.85 -0.18 -3.02
N GLY A 135 -4.02 -0.81 -2.98
CA GLY A 135 -4.12 -2.26 -2.78
C GLY A 135 -3.43 -3.01 -3.92
N MET A 136 -2.45 -3.84 -3.58
CA MET A 136 -1.76 -4.73 -4.48
C MET A 136 -2.35 -6.13 -4.35
N LEU A 137 -2.94 -6.64 -5.42
CA LEU A 137 -3.27 -8.04 -5.59
C LEU A 137 -2.00 -8.84 -5.83
N TRP A 138 -1.89 -9.97 -5.13
CA TRP A 138 -0.86 -10.96 -5.34
C TRP A 138 -1.49 -12.36 -5.38
N THR A 139 -1.35 -13.05 -6.50
CA THR A 139 -1.95 -14.38 -6.70
C THR A 139 -0.97 -15.33 -7.38
N ALA A 140 -1.23 -16.62 -7.25
CA ALA A 140 -0.50 -17.66 -7.97
C ALA A 140 -0.64 -17.47 -9.50
N PHE A 141 0.37 -17.89 -10.25
CA PHE A 141 0.22 -18.03 -11.70
C PHE A 141 -0.81 -19.12 -12.01
N ALA A 142 -1.65 -18.89 -13.01
CA ALA A 142 -2.65 -19.87 -13.44
C ALA A 142 -2.02 -21.12 -14.09
N GLY A 143 -0.78 -21.01 -14.55
CA GLY A 143 0.01 -22.09 -15.12
C GLY A 143 1.31 -21.57 -15.77
N GLN A 144 2.08 -22.47 -16.40
CA GLN A 144 3.39 -22.13 -16.98
C GLN A 144 3.32 -21.03 -18.04
N LYS A 145 2.24 -20.98 -18.85
CA LYS A 145 2.06 -19.93 -19.87
C LYS A 145 1.88 -18.54 -19.23
N ASP A 146 1.11 -18.47 -18.15
CA ASP A 146 0.87 -17.25 -17.38
C ASP A 146 2.19 -16.78 -16.73
N GLU A 147 2.94 -17.70 -16.13
CA GLU A 147 4.27 -17.44 -15.56
C GLU A 147 5.28 -16.95 -16.60
N GLN A 148 5.29 -17.51 -17.82
CA GLN A 148 6.17 -17.05 -18.90
C GLN A 148 5.80 -15.65 -19.40
N THR A 149 4.51 -15.33 -19.44
CA THR A 149 4.01 -14.04 -19.95
C THR A 149 4.23 -12.92 -18.93
N LEU A 150 4.09 -13.23 -17.64
CA LEU A 150 4.29 -12.32 -16.52
C LEU A 150 5.65 -12.55 -15.84
N LYS A 151 6.63 -13.05 -16.61
CA LYS A 151 7.98 -13.24 -16.11
C LYS A 151 8.59 -11.87 -15.78
N PRO A 152 9.11 -11.68 -14.55
CA PRO A 152 9.85 -10.47 -14.20
C PRO A 152 10.99 -10.21 -15.18
N ALA A 153 11.06 -8.98 -15.66
CA ALA A 153 12.18 -8.50 -16.46
C ALA A 153 13.16 -7.77 -15.55
N THR A 154 14.45 -7.80 -15.91
CA THR A 154 15.48 -6.99 -15.24
C THR A 154 15.18 -5.49 -15.46
N LEU A 155 15.78 -4.66 -14.63
CA LEU A 155 15.77 -3.21 -14.84
C LEU A 155 16.43 -2.85 -16.17
N SER A 156 15.81 -1.93 -16.89
CA SER A 156 16.33 -1.33 -18.13
C SER A 156 16.77 0.12 -17.89
N GLU A 157 17.56 0.69 -18.80
CA GLU A 157 17.94 2.12 -18.74
C GLU A 157 16.71 3.03 -18.80
N GLU A 158 15.69 2.68 -19.59
CA GLU A 158 14.41 3.40 -19.64
C GLU A 158 13.70 3.42 -18.27
N ASP A 159 13.80 2.34 -17.48
CA ASP A 159 13.21 2.34 -16.13
C ASP A 159 13.93 3.30 -15.16
N ILE A 160 15.23 3.50 -15.38
CA ILE A 160 16.04 4.45 -14.60
C ILE A 160 15.67 5.87 -15.03
N ASP A 161 15.61 6.13 -16.34
CA ASP A 161 15.23 7.43 -16.89
C ASP A 161 13.79 7.82 -16.51
N ASP A 162 12.88 6.84 -16.43
CA ASP A 162 11.50 7.00 -15.93
C ASP A 162 11.42 7.26 -14.41
N GLY A 163 12.54 7.15 -13.68
CA GLY A 163 12.60 7.37 -12.24
C GLY A 163 12.09 6.21 -11.37
N LYS A 164 11.87 5.01 -11.94
CA LYS A 164 11.27 3.87 -11.21
C LYS A 164 12.18 3.36 -10.10
N VAL A 165 13.50 3.51 -10.24
CA VAL A 165 14.46 3.12 -9.21
C VAL A 165 14.37 4.08 -8.02
N GLU A 166 14.30 5.38 -8.26
CA GLU A 166 14.13 6.42 -7.25
C GLU A 166 12.80 6.27 -6.52
N GLU A 167 11.71 6.01 -7.26
CA GLU A 167 10.40 5.71 -6.68
C GLU A 167 10.43 4.47 -5.79
N HIS A 168 11.08 3.39 -6.25
CA HIS A 168 11.25 2.17 -5.45
C HIS A 168 12.07 2.43 -4.19
N ILE A 169 13.22 3.11 -4.29
CA ILE A 169 14.05 3.48 -3.14
C ILE A 169 13.24 4.33 -2.14
N ALA A 170 12.50 5.33 -2.62
CA ALA A 170 11.65 6.16 -1.78
C ALA A 170 10.57 5.32 -1.08
N PHE A 171 9.96 4.36 -1.78
CA PHE A 171 9.02 3.41 -1.20
C PHE A 171 9.67 2.56 -0.10
N LEU A 172 10.87 2.00 -0.32
CA LEU A 172 11.58 1.19 0.67
C LEU A 172 11.94 1.98 1.93
N GLN A 173 12.33 3.25 1.77
CA GLN A 173 12.66 4.12 2.90
C GLN A 173 11.42 4.49 3.71
N ARG A 174 10.27 4.65 3.04
CA ARG A 174 9.04 5.12 3.66
C ARG A 174 8.15 4.01 4.19
N ARG A 175 8.22 2.77 3.71
CA ARG A 175 7.32 1.69 4.18
C ARG A 175 7.55 1.36 5.66
N LYS A 176 6.51 1.44 6.49
CA LYS A 176 6.59 1.18 7.95
C LYS A 176 5.68 0.08 8.44
N LEU A 177 4.53 -0.10 7.80
CA LEU A 177 3.65 -1.25 8.05
C LEU A 177 3.27 -1.91 6.73
N CYS A 178 3.28 -3.23 6.70
CA CYS A 178 2.74 -4.03 5.60
C CYS A 178 1.50 -4.75 6.11
N CYS A 179 0.38 -4.58 5.41
CA CYS A 179 -0.89 -5.24 5.70
C CYS A 179 -1.16 -6.26 4.59
N GLN A 180 -1.19 -7.55 4.93
CA GLN A 180 -1.46 -8.66 4.03
C GLN A 180 -2.77 -9.35 4.41
N MET A 181 -3.80 -9.20 3.58
CA MET A 181 -5.09 -9.82 3.76
C MET A 181 -5.22 -11.06 2.87
N TRP A 182 -5.42 -12.23 3.48
CA TRP A 182 -5.50 -13.49 2.72
C TRP A 182 -6.95 -13.76 2.31
N LEU A 183 -7.27 -13.33 1.09
CA LEU A 183 -8.60 -13.53 0.49
C LEU A 183 -8.86 -15.00 0.19
N GLU A 184 -7.87 -15.71 -0.34
CA GLU A 184 -7.90 -17.15 -0.60
C GLU A 184 -6.52 -17.78 -0.32
N ASN A 185 -6.50 -18.98 0.25
CA ASN A 185 -5.31 -19.81 0.38
C ASN A 185 -5.72 -21.27 0.62
N GLN A 186 -4.90 -22.22 0.19
CA GLN A 186 -5.07 -23.66 0.50
C GLN A 186 -4.10 -24.12 1.61
N GLY A 187 -3.69 -23.20 2.48
CA GLY A 187 -2.71 -23.44 3.54
C GLY A 187 -1.28 -23.05 3.14
N GLY A 188 -0.31 -23.63 3.85
CA GLY A 188 1.09 -23.22 3.80
C GLY A 188 1.48 -22.33 4.98
N ASN A 189 2.61 -21.65 4.89
CA ASN A 189 3.14 -20.83 5.98
C ASN A 189 3.71 -19.51 5.44
N ILE A 190 3.64 -18.47 6.25
CA ILE A 190 4.49 -17.28 6.13
C ILE A 190 5.50 -17.29 7.27
N THR A 191 6.77 -17.09 6.95
CA THR A 191 7.83 -16.95 7.96
C THR A 191 8.25 -15.50 8.02
N LEU A 192 8.09 -14.86 9.17
CA LEU A 192 8.62 -13.54 9.45
C LEU A 192 10.07 -13.71 9.93
N ILE A 193 10.98 -13.07 9.21
CA ILE A 193 12.42 -13.19 9.42
C ILE A 193 12.90 -11.87 9.99
N SER A 194 13.23 -11.88 11.27
CA SER A 194 13.67 -10.68 11.98
C SER A 194 15.03 -10.22 11.47
N ARG A 195 15.30 -8.91 11.55
CA ARG A 195 16.66 -8.44 11.27
C ARG A 195 17.65 -9.01 12.29
N PRO A 196 18.86 -9.42 11.87
CA PRO A 196 19.84 -10.05 12.77
C PRO A 196 20.23 -9.20 13.99
N ASP A 197 20.20 -7.87 13.85
CA ASP A 197 20.55 -6.92 14.91
C ASP A 197 19.51 -6.83 16.04
N LEU A 198 18.28 -7.31 15.82
CA LEU A 198 17.23 -7.34 16.84
C LEU A 198 17.35 -8.55 17.78
N GLY A 199 18.11 -9.59 17.39
CA GLY A 199 18.25 -10.82 18.18
C GLY A 199 16.93 -11.55 18.45
N LEU A 200 15.93 -11.37 17.59
CA LEU A 200 14.64 -12.06 17.67
C LEU A 200 14.64 -13.28 16.77
N ASP A 201 13.99 -14.36 17.23
CA ASP A 201 13.79 -15.57 16.43
C ASP A 201 12.82 -15.33 15.27
N ASP A 202 12.97 -16.15 14.23
CA ASP A 202 12.03 -16.19 13.11
C ASP A 202 10.67 -16.76 13.57
N VAL A 203 9.58 -16.17 13.09
CA VAL A 203 8.22 -16.57 13.47
C VAL A 203 7.53 -17.20 12.28
N GLN A 204 7.06 -18.45 12.44
CA GLN A 204 6.29 -19.15 11.44
C GLN A 204 4.80 -19.06 11.75
N ILE A 205 4.02 -18.54 10.80
CA ILE A 205 2.58 -18.34 10.93
C ILE A 205 1.87 -19.20 9.86
N PRO A 206 0.93 -20.07 10.25
CA PRO A 206 0.18 -20.87 9.29
C PRO A 206 -0.81 -20.00 8.51
N LEU A 207 -0.85 -20.20 7.20
CA LEU A 207 -1.80 -19.52 6.33
C LEU A 207 -3.20 -20.11 6.55
N THR A 208 -4.13 -19.24 6.95
CA THR A 208 -5.52 -19.62 7.19
C THR A 208 -6.45 -18.54 6.63
N SER A 209 -7.59 -18.94 6.07
CA SER A 209 -8.56 -17.98 5.54
C SER A 209 -9.07 -17.00 6.60
N LYS A 210 -9.52 -15.82 6.15
CA LYS A 210 -10.07 -14.75 7.02
C LYS A 210 -9.07 -14.20 8.03
N LYS A 211 -7.79 -14.17 7.67
CA LYS A 211 -6.75 -13.50 8.46
C LYS A 211 -6.17 -12.33 7.68
N MET A 212 -5.71 -11.34 8.42
CA MET A 212 -4.86 -10.28 7.94
C MET A 212 -3.62 -10.22 8.82
N LEU A 213 -2.44 -10.28 8.20
CA LEU A 213 -1.18 -10.06 8.89
C LEU A 213 -0.77 -8.61 8.74
N VAL A 214 -0.47 -7.94 9.86
CA VAL A 214 0.14 -6.61 9.87
C VAL A 214 1.51 -6.73 10.49
N PHE A 215 2.56 -6.24 9.83
CA PHE A 215 3.91 -6.31 10.39
C PHE A 215 4.76 -5.11 9.97
N ARG A 216 5.90 -4.94 10.67
CA ARG A 216 6.88 -3.88 10.48
C ARG A 216 7.98 -4.27 9.48
N PRO A 217 7.86 -3.96 8.17
CA PRO A 217 8.88 -4.28 7.17
C PRO A 217 10.26 -3.64 7.44
N ASP A 218 10.35 -2.63 8.29
CA ASP A 218 11.60 -2.01 8.75
C ASP A 218 12.34 -2.86 9.80
N ARG A 219 11.62 -3.76 10.49
CA ARG A 219 12.17 -4.67 11.52
C ARG A 219 12.31 -6.11 11.05
N MET A 220 11.53 -6.54 10.06
CA MET A 220 11.52 -7.91 9.57
C MET A 220 11.21 -7.97 8.08
N THR A 221 11.72 -9.01 7.43
CA THR A 221 11.28 -9.44 6.10
C THR A 221 10.41 -10.68 6.23
N PHE A 222 9.90 -11.22 5.13
CA PHE A 222 9.08 -12.42 5.16
C PHE A 222 9.43 -13.38 4.04
N LYS A 223 9.12 -14.65 4.24
CA LYS A 223 9.10 -15.70 3.22
C LYS A 223 7.69 -16.27 3.15
N TYR A 224 7.05 -16.17 2.00
CA TYR A 224 5.70 -16.70 1.78
C TYR A 224 5.78 -18.05 1.07
N SER A 225 5.29 -19.10 1.71
CA SER A 225 5.33 -20.48 1.20
C SER A 225 3.92 -21.06 1.17
N PRO A 226 3.07 -20.60 0.24
CA PRO A 226 1.70 -21.07 0.12
C PRO A 226 1.64 -22.48 -0.46
N VAL A 227 0.58 -23.21 -0.12
CA VAL A 227 0.19 -24.45 -0.79
C VAL A 227 -0.92 -24.13 -1.78
N GLY A 228 -0.78 -24.60 -3.02
CA GLY A 228 -1.83 -24.49 -4.05
C GLY A 228 -2.12 -23.06 -4.49
N SER A 229 -3.39 -22.79 -4.79
CA SER A 229 -3.84 -21.44 -5.19
C SER A 229 -3.93 -20.51 -3.99
N PHE A 230 -3.63 -19.23 -4.23
CA PHE A 230 -3.79 -18.18 -3.24
C PHE A 230 -4.13 -16.84 -3.90
N SER A 231 -4.78 -15.98 -3.12
CA SER A 231 -5.07 -14.59 -3.46
C SER A 231 -4.88 -13.74 -2.22
N VAL A 232 -3.94 -12.79 -2.29
CA VAL A 232 -3.61 -11.85 -1.22
C VAL A 232 -3.90 -10.43 -1.69
N LEU A 233 -4.55 -9.64 -0.84
CA LEU A 233 -4.63 -8.21 -0.98
C LEU A 233 -3.64 -7.56 -0.01
N GLN A 234 -2.68 -6.83 -0.53
CA GLN A 234 -1.56 -6.27 0.22
C GLN A 234 -1.51 -4.76 0.08
N SER A 235 -1.14 -4.05 1.15
CA SER A 235 -0.92 -2.60 1.10
C SER A 235 0.09 -2.19 2.15
N TRP A 236 0.76 -1.05 1.95
CA TRP A 236 1.70 -0.51 2.91
C TRP A 236 1.24 0.84 3.44
N ILE A 237 1.46 1.05 4.73
CA ILE A 237 1.40 2.38 5.35
C ILE A 237 2.81 2.94 5.34
N LEU A 238 2.92 4.16 4.82
CA LEU A 238 4.18 4.84 4.58
C LEU A 238 4.37 6.00 5.56
N GLU A 239 5.63 6.26 5.88
CA GLU A 239 6.04 7.47 6.58
C GLU A 239 5.91 8.70 5.67
N GLU A 240 5.72 9.89 6.24
CA GLU A 240 5.83 11.16 5.50
C GLU A 240 7.12 11.18 4.67
N PRO A 241 7.08 11.65 3.42
CA PRO A 241 8.30 11.83 2.65
C PRO A 241 9.25 12.76 3.42
N PRO A 242 10.56 12.50 3.40
CA PRO A 242 11.51 13.36 4.10
C PRO A 242 11.34 14.78 3.58
N LYS A 243 11.03 15.71 4.50
CA LYS A 243 10.99 17.14 4.19
C LYS A 243 12.42 17.53 3.88
N LEU A 244 12.78 17.55 2.59
CA LEU A 244 14.04 18.13 2.16
C LEU A 244 14.10 19.51 2.82
N PRO A 245 15.06 19.77 3.73
CA PRO A 245 15.15 21.07 4.36
C PRO A 245 15.24 22.04 3.20
N ALA A 246 14.24 22.92 3.08
CA ALA A 246 14.09 23.78 1.92
C ALA A 246 15.48 24.35 1.65
N ILE A 247 16.13 23.88 0.57
CA ILE A 247 17.47 24.31 0.25
C ILE A 247 17.25 25.79 0.03
N LYS A 248 17.66 26.61 1.00
CA LYS A 248 17.72 28.05 0.83
C LYS A 248 18.79 28.21 -0.22
N LEU A 249 18.40 28.13 -1.49
CA LEU A 249 19.22 28.54 -2.60
C LEU A 249 19.48 30.03 -2.35
N SER A 250 20.57 30.32 -1.66
CA SER A 250 21.11 31.66 -1.57
C SER A 250 21.77 31.91 -2.92
N GLY A 251 21.14 32.77 -3.70
CA GLY A 251 21.53 33.09 -5.07
C GLY A 251 20.69 34.27 -5.53
N ASP A 252 21.22 34.98 -6.51
CA ASP A 252 20.48 36.00 -7.25
C ASP A 252 19.24 35.37 -7.92
N ALA A 253 18.29 36.23 -8.32
CA ALA A 253 17.04 35.78 -8.92
C ALA A 253 17.27 34.89 -10.16
N GLN A 254 18.37 35.12 -10.87
CA GLN A 254 18.76 34.36 -12.05
C GLN A 254 19.21 32.94 -11.70
N SER A 255 20.13 32.76 -10.75
CA SER A 255 20.57 31.40 -10.34
C SER A 255 19.42 30.57 -9.79
N LYS A 256 18.44 31.21 -9.12
CA LYS A 256 17.22 30.54 -8.67
C LYS A 256 16.33 30.13 -9.85
N ALA A 257 16.10 31.04 -10.81
CA ALA A 257 15.31 30.73 -11.99
C ALA A 257 15.91 29.57 -12.80
N ASP A 258 17.24 29.58 -12.96
CA ASP A 258 17.98 28.52 -13.66
C ASP A 258 17.89 27.18 -12.90
N ALA A 259 18.03 27.19 -11.57
CA ALA A 259 17.87 26.00 -10.73
C ALA A 259 16.44 25.42 -10.75
N TYR A 260 15.43 26.26 -10.98
CA TYR A 260 14.03 25.84 -11.18
C TYR A 260 13.69 25.52 -12.64
N GLY A 261 14.67 25.52 -13.55
CA GLY A 261 14.47 25.16 -14.97
C GLY A 261 13.76 26.22 -15.81
N ILE A 262 13.64 27.46 -15.32
CA ILE A 262 13.01 28.56 -16.06
C ILE A 262 14.06 29.23 -16.93
N LEU A 263 14.23 28.69 -18.14
CA LEU A 263 15.27 29.13 -19.08
C LEU A 263 14.88 30.39 -19.89
N LYS A 264 13.58 30.72 -19.96
CA LYS A 264 13.06 31.92 -20.65
C LYS A 264 11.84 32.48 -19.91
N GLY A 265 11.84 33.79 -19.67
CA GLY A 265 10.74 34.50 -19.01
C GLY A 265 11.20 35.79 -18.36
N ARG A 266 10.28 36.57 -17.80
CA ARG A 266 10.66 37.69 -16.93
C ARG A 266 11.28 37.13 -15.65
N PRO A 267 12.31 37.76 -15.08
CA PRO A 267 12.90 37.33 -13.82
C PRO A 267 11.82 37.31 -12.73
N TYR A 268 12.00 36.43 -11.73
CA TYR A 268 11.09 36.37 -10.59
C TYR A 268 10.94 37.76 -9.96
N PRO A 269 9.71 38.24 -9.72
CA PRO A 269 9.51 39.50 -9.03
C PRO A 269 10.14 39.41 -7.63
N GLU A 270 10.94 40.42 -7.29
CA GLU A 270 11.51 40.56 -5.95
C GLU A 270 10.43 41.05 -4.98
N GLY A 271 10.41 40.51 -3.76
CA GLY A 271 9.47 40.90 -2.70
C GLY A 271 8.58 39.76 -2.18
N ASP A 272 7.49 40.14 -1.51
CA ASP A 272 6.55 39.21 -0.89
C ASP A 272 5.91 38.30 -1.95
N ARG A 273 6.08 37.00 -1.76
CA ARG A 273 5.52 35.99 -2.66
C ARG A 273 4.04 35.81 -2.32
N VAL A 274 3.19 36.20 -3.25
CA VAL A 274 1.77 35.87 -3.19
C VAL A 274 1.60 34.43 -3.69
N HIS A 275 1.35 33.49 -2.79
CA HIS A 275 0.97 32.14 -3.16
C HIS A 275 -0.51 32.12 -3.53
N VAL A 276 -0.81 32.04 -4.84
CA VAL A 276 -2.17 31.89 -5.33
C VAL A 276 -2.58 30.43 -5.14
N MET A 277 -3.30 30.15 -4.05
CA MET A 277 -3.74 28.79 -3.70
C MET A 277 -4.96 28.32 -4.51
N SER A 278 -5.69 29.23 -5.15
CA SER A 278 -6.81 28.93 -6.03
C SER A 278 -7.08 30.12 -6.95
N VAL A 279 -7.32 29.84 -8.23
CA VAL A 279 -7.87 30.79 -9.21
C VAL A 279 -9.27 30.30 -9.54
N MET A 280 -10.29 31.00 -9.06
CA MET A 280 -11.67 30.70 -9.43
C MET A 280 -12.14 31.73 -10.45
N THR A 281 -12.19 31.34 -11.72
CA THR A 281 -12.81 32.14 -12.77
C THR A 281 -14.30 31.81 -12.85
N ARG A 282 -15.17 32.78 -12.53
CA ARG A 282 -16.59 32.70 -12.89
C ARG A 282 -16.73 33.12 -14.35
N LEU A 283 -16.90 32.14 -15.23
CA LEU A 283 -17.36 32.41 -16.59
C LEU A 283 -18.89 32.54 -16.56
N PRO A 284 -19.48 33.54 -17.24
CA PRO A 284 -20.92 33.52 -17.51
C PRO A 284 -21.25 32.29 -18.35
N GLY A 285 -22.45 31.71 -18.14
CA GLY A 285 -22.93 30.57 -18.93
C GLY A 285 -22.82 30.88 -20.43
N ASP A 286 -22.29 29.90 -21.19
CA ASP A 286 -21.98 29.95 -22.64
C ASP A 286 -20.76 30.77 -23.11
N GLY A 287 -19.79 31.05 -22.23
CA GLY A 287 -18.51 31.62 -22.67
C GLY A 287 -17.57 30.58 -23.32
N PHE A 288 -17.58 30.48 -24.65
CA PHE A 288 -16.52 29.76 -25.39
C PHE A 288 -15.23 30.59 -25.40
N GLY A 289 -14.12 29.97 -24.98
CA GLY A 289 -12.80 30.59 -25.02
C GLY A 289 -12.34 30.84 -26.46
N PRO A 290 -11.48 31.84 -26.70
CA PRO A 290 -10.90 32.03 -28.02
C PRO A 290 -9.91 30.89 -28.26
N HIS A 291 -10.28 29.94 -29.11
CA HIS A 291 -9.45 28.98 -29.87
C HIS A 291 -10.23 27.66 -30.08
N GLU A 292 -11.24 27.72 -30.95
CA GLU A 292 -11.38 26.69 -32.00
C GLU A 292 -10.62 27.18 -33.24
#